data_AF-A0A430J4R7-F1
#
_entry.id   AF-A0A430J4R7-F1
#
_cell.length_a   1.000
_cell.length_b   1.000
_cell.length_c   1.000
_cell.angle_alpha   90.00
_cell.angle_beta   90.00
_cell.angle_gamma   90.00
#
_symmetry.space_group_name_H-M   'P 1'
#
loop_
_entity.id
_entity.type
_entity.pdbx_description
1 polymer ?
#
loop_
_entity_poly.entity_id
_entity_poly.type
_entity_poly.pdbx_seq_one_letter_code
_entity_poly.pdbx_strand_id
1 'polypeptide(L)' 'MSNLADKRNRFELLMQQAEIPGDMVRTYFMDGYIDQVEISRKNRDWTFYLVKEELVPQPIYRSFCKMIQEK' A
#
# COMPACT_ATOMS: atom_id res chain seq x y z
N MET A 1 17.02 -8.83 8.37
CA MET A 1 15.94 -9.17 7.41
C MET A 1 14.62 -8.80 8.07
N SER A 2 13.80 -7.91 7.50
CA SER A 2 12.47 -7.64 8.09
C SER A 2 11.61 -8.88 7.93
N ASN A 3 10.94 -9.33 9.00
CA ASN A 3 10.03 -10.46 8.88
C ASN A 3 8.79 -10.04 8.06
N LEU A 4 8.11 -10.98 7.41
CA LEU A 4 6.88 -10.74 6.65
C LEU A 4 5.82 -10.02 7.51
N ALA A 5 5.76 -10.32 8.81
CA ALA A 5 4.90 -9.61 9.75
C ALA A 5 5.16 -8.09 9.76
N ASP A 6 6.43 -7.66 9.78
CA ASP A 6 6.79 -6.24 9.76
C ASP A 6 6.47 -5.58 8.41
N LYS A 7 6.57 -6.33 7.31
CA LYS A 7 6.16 -5.86 5.98
C LYS A 7 4.64 -5.65 5.88
N ARG A 8 3.85 -6.55 6.47
CA ARG A 8 2.39 -6.42 6.58
C ARG A 8 2.00 -5.25 7.47
N ASN A 9 2.61 -5.12 8.65
CA ASN A 9 2.35 -4.02 9.57
C ASN A 9 2.60 -2.65 8.90
N ARG A 10 3.68 -2.51 8.12
CA ARG A 10 3.95 -1.26 7.37
C ARG A 10 2.90 -0.98 6.30
N PHE A 11 2.38 -2.00 5.64
CA PHE A 11 1.32 -1.86 4.66
C PHE A 11 0.00 -1.43 5.30
N GLU A 12 -0.36 -2.02 6.43
CA GLU A 12 -1.53 -1.63 7.21
C GLU A 12 -1.42 -0.17 7.69
N LEU A 13 -0.25 0.24 8.17
CA LEU A 13 0.00 1.62 8.57
C LEU A 13 -0.17 2.61 7.40
N LEU A 14 0.32 2.27 6.21
CA LEU A 14 0.11 3.08 5.00
C LEU A 14 -1.39 3.25 4.71
N MET A 15 -2.17 2.17 4.79
CA MET A 15 -3.62 2.23 4.56
C MET A 15 -4.34 3.07 5.59
N GLN A 16 -3.95 2.96 6.87
CA GLN A 16 -4.51 3.78 7.94
C GLN A 16 -4.23 5.26 7.71
N GLN A 17 -3.00 5.62 7.34
CA GLN A 17 -2.61 7.01 7.05
C GLN A 17 -3.31 7.56 5.81
N ALA A 18 -3.50 6.73 4.79
CA ALA A 18 -4.25 7.06 3.58
C ALA A 18 -5.78 7.04 3.78
N GLU A 19 -6.26 6.73 5.00
CA GLU A 19 -7.69 6.64 5.35
C GLU A 19 -8.46 5.72 4.39
N ILE A 20 -7.81 4.63 3.93
CA ILE A 20 -8.44 3.68 3.02
C ILE A 20 -9.64 3.04 3.74
N PRO A 21 -10.83 2.98 3.11
CA PRO A 21 -12.01 2.35 3.71
C PRO A 21 -11.74 0.91 4.15
N GLY A 22 -12.12 0.56 5.38
CA GLY A 22 -11.78 -0.74 5.96
C GLY A 22 -12.43 -1.94 5.26
N ASP A 23 -13.58 -1.74 4.60
CA ASP A 23 -14.17 -2.72 3.69
C ASP A 23 -13.32 -2.94 2.45
N MET A 24 -12.79 -1.88 1.84
CA MET A 24 -11.86 -1.98 0.72
C MET A 24 -10.59 -2.74 1.10
N VAL A 25 -10.01 -2.46 2.29
CA VAL A 25 -8.84 -3.19 2.81
C VAL A 25 -9.14 -4.68 2.96
N ARG A 26 -10.23 -5.02 3.63
CA ARG A 26 -10.63 -6.42 3.89
C ARG A 26 -10.95 -7.19 2.62
N THR A 27 -11.56 -6.56 1.63
CA THR A 27 -11.96 -7.25 0.40
C THR A 27 -10.80 -7.38 -0.58
N TYR A 28 -9.93 -6.39 -0.68
CA TYR A 28 -8.98 -6.33 -1.79
C TYR A 28 -7.51 -6.32 -1.39
N PHE A 29 -7.13 -6.12 -0.12
CA PHE A 29 -5.73 -5.89 0.23
C PHE A 29 -5.21 -6.68 1.45
N MET A 30 -5.98 -7.61 2.02
CA MET A 30 -5.55 -8.42 3.18
C MET A 30 -4.31 -9.30 2.92
N ASP A 31 -4.11 -9.71 1.67
CA ASP A 31 -2.99 -10.55 1.24
C ASP A 31 -1.72 -9.73 0.93
N GLY A 32 -1.84 -8.40 0.87
CA GLY A 32 -0.77 -7.54 0.41
C GLY A 32 0.26 -7.18 1.49
N TYR A 33 1.45 -6.76 1.04
CA TYR A 33 2.47 -6.17 1.91
C TYR A 33 3.41 -5.23 1.14
N ILE A 34 4.12 -4.38 1.87
CA ILE A 34 5.19 -3.54 1.29
C ILE A 34 6.49 -4.34 1.31
N ASP A 35 7.02 -4.65 0.13
CA ASP A 35 8.32 -5.32 0.02
C ASP A 35 9.47 -4.38 0.36
N GLN A 36 9.44 -3.19 -0.24
CA GLN A 36 10.41 -2.12 -0.02
C GLN A 36 9.80 -0.73 -0.28
N VAL A 37 10.44 0.29 0.29
CA VAL A 37 10.13 1.71 0.05
C VAL A 37 11.42 2.39 -0.38
N GLU A 38 11.39 3.03 -1.54
CA GLU A 38 12.48 3.86 -2.02
C GLU A 38 12.11 5.34 -1.87
N ILE A 39 13.05 6.14 -1.37
CA ILE A 39 12.85 7.57 -1.16
C ILE A 39 13.84 8.32 -2.05
N SER A 40 13.34 9.01 -3.07
CA SER A 40 14.18 9.91 -3.87
C SER A 40 14.17 11.30 -3.26
N ARG A 41 15.27 11.69 -2.61
CA ARG A 41 15.42 13.08 -2.13
C ARG A 41 15.49 14.08 -3.27
N LYS A 42 16.03 13.66 -4.43
CA LYS A 42 16.17 14.50 -5.62
C LYS A 42 14.80 14.81 -6.24
N ASN A 43 13.97 13.79 -6.39
CA ASN A 43 12.63 13.95 -6.99
C ASN A 43 11.58 14.33 -5.95
N ARG A 44 11.90 14.21 -4.66
CA ARG A 44 10.99 14.44 -3.52
C ARG A 44 9.78 13.50 -3.58
N ASP A 45 10.00 12.26 -4.02
CA ASP A 45 8.99 11.22 -4.16
C ASP A 45 9.34 9.98 -3.32
N TRP A 46 8.29 9.22 -3.01
CA TRP A 46 8.38 7.92 -2.36
C TRP A 46 7.80 6.88 -3.32
N THR A 47 8.54 5.81 -3.57
CA THR A 47 8.11 4.68 -4.40
C THR A 47 7.88 3.47 -3.50
N PHE A 48 6.62 3.07 -3.40
CA PHE A 48 6.21 1.86 -2.66
C PHE A 48 6.17 0.66 -3.60
N TYR A 49 6.92 -0.38 -3.26
CA TYR A 49 6.89 -1.66 -3.97
C TYR A 49 5.95 -2.60 -3.22
N LEU A 50 4.78 -2.84 -3.78
CA LEU A 50 3.72 -3.66 -3.18
C LEU A 50 3.77 -5.07 -3.76
N VAL A 51 3.63 -6.07 -2.90
CA VAL A 51 3.41 -7.46 -3.31
C VAL A 51 1.99 -7.85 -2.96
N LYS A 52 1.36 -8.58 -3.88
CA LYS A 52 0.00 -9.07 -3.76
C LYS A 52 -0.15 -10.37 -4.55
N GLU A 53 -0.98 -11.28 -4.05
CA GLU A 53 -1.22 -12.57 -4.70
C GLU A 53 -2.33 -12.46 -5.76
N GLU A 54 -3.44 -11.81 -5.42
CA GLU A 54 -4.57 -11.66 -6.35
C GLU A 54 -4.58 -10.30 -7.06
N LEU A 55 -5.06 -10.25 -8.29
CA LEU A 55 -5.25 -8.99 -9.02
C LEU A 55 -6.35 -8.13 -8.36
N VAL A 56 -6.11 -6.83 -8.27
CA VAL A 56 -7.09 -5.85 -7.80
C VAL A 56 -7.90 -5.34 -9.00
N PRO A 57 -9.24 -5.24 -8.91
CA PRO A 57 -10.03 -4.59 -9.95
C PRO A 57 -9.54 -3.17 -10.25
N GLN A 58 -9.45 -2.82 -11.53
CA GLN A 58 -8.98 -1.50 -11.98
C GLN A 58 -9.58 -0.31 -11.21
N PRO A 59 -10.90 -0.19 -10.98
CA PRO A 59 -11.45 0.97 -10.28
C PRO A 59 -10.96 1.06 -8.84
N ILE A 60 -10.80 -0.08 -8.17
CA ILE A 60 -10.30 -0.15 -6.79
C ILE A 60 -8.83 0.26 -6.75
N TYR A 61 -8.01 -0.26 -7.66
CA TYR A 61 -6.59 0.09 -7.75
C TYR A 61 -6.40 1.59 -7.99
N ARG A 62 -7.16 2.19 -8.92
CA ARG A 62 -7.10 3.63 -9.19
C ARG A 62 -7.52 4.46 -7.98
N SER A 63 -8.58 4.06 -7.28
CA SER A 63 -9.03 4.74 -6.07
C SER A 63 -7.98 4.66 -4.96
N PHE A 64 -7.37 3.49 -4.76
CA PHE A 64 -6.28 3.28 -3.81
C PHE A 64 -5.09 4.21 -4.09
N CYS A 65 -4.60 4.23 -5.34
CA CYS A 65 -3.50 5.12 -5.72
C CYS A 65 -3.83 6.59 -5.47
N LYS A 66 -5.05 7.02 -5.81
CA LYS A 66 -5.49 8.41 -5.61
C LYS A 66 -5.50 8.80 -4.12
N MET A 67 -6.07 7.94 -3.27
CA MET A 67 -6.13 8.22 -1.82
C MET A 67 -4.74 8.34 -1.18
N ILE A 68 -3.78 7.52 -1.60
CA ILE A 68 -2.39 7.61 -1.11
C ILE A 68 -1.70 8.88 -1.61
N GLN A 69 -1.94 9.27 -2.87
CA GLN A 69 -1.31 10.47 -3.47
C GLN A 69 -1.86 11.80 -2.93
N GLU A 70 -3.07 11.79 -2.36
CA GLU A 70 -3.70 12.98 -1.77
C GLU A 70 -3.25 13.28 -0.34
N LYS A 71 -2.49 12.38 0.29
CA LYS A 71 -1.87 12.57 1.61
C LYS A 71 -0.40 12.97 1.47
#